data_AF-A0A0F2LQR1-F1
#
_entry.id   AF-A0A0F2LQR1-F1
#
_cell.length_a   1.000
_cell.length_b   1.000
_cell.length_c   1.000
_cell.angle_alpha   90.00
_cell.angle_beta   90.00
_cell.angle_gamma   90.00
#
_symmetry.space_group_name_H-M   'P 1'
#
loop_
_entity.id
_entity.type
_entity.pdbx_description
1 polymer ?
#
loop_
_entity_poly.entity_id
_entity_poly.type
_entity_poly.pdbx_seq_one_letter_code
_entity_poly.pdbx_strand_id
1 'polypeptide(L)'
;MSRAPTKWTCDICKNTIYWDELFTFTSKKTVVHYTCFKDKAMKTAKVDESQMKAVLDSLEDELRLITVYKQRMSVVNNEEAKKYMEQAEKDAEKNAAMFTRAVEKLSGVLE
;
A
#
# COMPACT_ATOMS: atom_id res chain seq x y z
N MET A 1 18.33 11.83 -11.08
CA MET A 1 16.98 12.33 -11.44
C MET A 1 16.23 12.58 -10.14
N SER A 2 15.62 13.74 -9.97
CA SER A 2 14.92 14.12 -8.74
C SER A 2 13.66 13.25 -8.57
N ARG A 3 13.53 12.56 -7.43
CA ARG A 3 12.34 11.74 -7.11
C ARG A 3 11.12 12.66 -7.10
N ALA A 4 10.06 12.30 -7.85
CA ALA A 4 8.85 13.11 -7.88
C ALA A 4 8.12 13.02 -6.53
N PRO A 5 8.03 14.12 -5.75
CA PRO A 5 7.37 14.09 -4.46
C PRO A 5 5.86 13.96 -4.65
N THR A 6 5.20 13.25 -3.74
CA THR A 6 3.74 13.31 -3.63
C THR A 6 3.33 14.53 -2.80
N LYS A 7 2.02 14.79 -2.74
CA LYS A 7 1.46 15.81 -1.82
C LYS A 7 1.32 15.33 -0.37
N TRP A 8 1.65 14.06 -0.10
CA TRP A 8 1.40 13.43 1.18
C TRP A 8 2.67 13.33 2.02
N THR A 9 2.47 13.44 3.33
CA THR A 9 3.50 13.27 4.34
C THR A 9 3.13 12.07 5.18
N CYS A 10 4.10 11.20 5.46
CA CYS A 10 3.87 10.01 6.27
C CYS A 10 3.50 10.40 7.70
N ASP A 11 2.37 9.90 8.18
CA ASP A 11 1.90 10.22 9.54
C ASP A 11 2.79 9.62 10.65
N ILE A 12 3.60 8.62 10.34
CA ILE A 12 4.51 7.95 11.29
C ILE A 12 5.85 8.68 11.38
N CYS A 13 6.60 8.81 10.28
CA CYS A 13 7.94 9.39 10.29
C CYS A 13 7.99 10.89 9.95
N LYS A 14 6.84 11.50 9.58
CA LYS A 14 6.69 12.91 9.20
C LYS A 14 7.52 13.35 7.98
N ASN A 15 8.09 12.40 7.22
CA ASN A 15 8.77 12.66 5.95
C ASN A 15 7.80 12.66 4.77
N THR A 16 8.16 13.39 3.71
CA THR A 16 7.43 13.39 2.43
C THR A 16 7.46 12.01 1.79
N ILE A 17 6.31 11.58 1.28
CA ILE A 17 6.18 10.34 0.52
C ILE A 17 6.48 10.64 -0.94
N TYR A 18 7.32 9.84 -1.58
CA TYR A 18 7.60 9.95 -3.02
C TYR A 18 6.79 8.94 -3.84
N TRP A 19 6.57 9.23 -5.12
CA TRP A 19 5.77 8.36 -6.00
C TRP A 19 6.42 7.00 -6.28
N ASP A 20 7.72 6.88 -6.08
CA ASP A 20 8.47 5.63 -6.19
C ASP A 20 8.49 4.82 -4.89
N GLU A 21 7.83 5.30 -3.84
CA GLU A 21 7.70 4.61 -2.55
C GLU A 21 6.34 3.96 -2.41
N LEU A 22 6.29 2.79 -1.78
CA LEU A 22 5.04 2.16 -1.41
C LEU A 22 4.45 2.88 -0.19
N PHE A 23 3.19 3.27 -0.29
CA PHE A 23 2.44 3.88 0.80
C PHE A 23 1.02 3.31 0.84
N THR A 24 0.38 3.41 2.00
CA THR A 24 -1.00 2.99 2.18
C THR A 24 -1.83 4.05 2.92
N PHE A 25 -3.15 3.99 2.73
CA PHE A 25 -4.12 4.82 3.41
C PHE A 25 -4.71 4.06 4.60
N THR A 26 -4.57 4.65 5.77
CA THR A 26 -5.08 4.09 7.02
C THR A 26 -6.58 4.36 7.17
N SER A 27 -7.25 3.64 8.07
CA SER A 27 -8.66 3.91 8.42
C SER A 27 -8.90 5.32 8.98
N LYS A 28 -7.87 5.96 9.56
CA LYS A 28 -7.90 7.36 10.01
C LYS A 28 -7.75 8.37 8.86
N LYS A 29 -7.80 7.94 7.59
CA LYS A 29 -7.57 8.74 6.38
C LYS A 29 -6.18 9.40 6.35
N THR A 30 -5.22 8.85 7.08
CA THR A 30 -3.83 9.30 7.04
C THR A 30 -3.05 8.44 6.06
N VAL A 31 -1.98 9.01 5.49
CA VAL A 31 -1.10 8.31 4.56
C VAL A 31 0.18 7.96 5.28
N VAL A 32 0.67 6.74 5.09
CA VAL A 32 1.90 6.25 5.71
C VAL A 32 2.74 5.49 4.71
N HIS A 33 4.06 5.60 4.82
CA HIS A 33 4.95 4.67 4.10
C HIS A 33 4.61 3.25 4.52
N TYR A 34 4.58 2.33 3.56
CA TYR A 34 4.40 0.92 3.83
C TYR A 34 5.51 0.40 4.76
N THR A 35 6.75 0.86 4.61
CA THR A 35 7.87 0.49 5.49
C THR A 35 7.64 0.93 6.93
N CYS A 36 7.26 2.19 7.16
CA CYS A 36 6.92 2.68 8.50
C CYS A 36 5.74 1.93 9.11
N PHE A 37 4.74 1.60 8.28
CA PHE A 37 3.57 0.85 8.68
C PHE A 37 3.94 -0.59 9.08
N LYS A 38 4.74 -1.28 8.26
CA LYS A 38 5.28 -2.62 8.50
C LYS A 38 6.10 -2.67 9.79
N ASP A 39 7.05 -1.75 9.96
CA ASP A 39 7.92 -1.72 11.13
C ASP A 39 7.14 -1.49 12.43
N LYS A 40 6.16 -0.59 12.41
CA LYS A 40 5.32 -0.35 13.61
C LYS A 40 4.40 -1.54 13.85
N ALA A 41 3.74 -2.07 12.82
CA ALA A 41 2.83 -3.21 12.93
C ALA A 41 3.51 -4.48 13.46
N MET A 42 4.76 -4.75 13.05
CA MET A 42 5.53 -5.89 13.55
C MET A 42 5.89 -5.74 15.04
N LYS A 43 6.12 -4.52 15.52
CA LYS A 43 6.46 -4.25 16.93
C LYS A 43 5.24 -4.29 17.86
N THR A 44 4.06 -3.96 17.34
CA THR A 44 2.82 -3.87 18.12
C THR A 44 1.86 -5.02 17.85
N ALA A 45 2.28 -6.02 17.06
CA ALA A 45 1.46 -7.17 16.69
C ALA A 45 0.86 -7.86 17.93
N LYS A 46 -0.46 -8.10 17.89
CA LYS A 46 -1.23 -8.84 18.89
C LYS A 46 -1.42 -10.31 18.48
N VAL A 47 -0.76 -10.73 17.39
CA VAL A 47 -0.81 -12.06 16.79
C VAL A 47 0.60 -12.56 16.50
N ASP A 48 0.73 -13.85 16.18
CA ASP A 48 1.99 -14.46 15.83
C ASP A 48 2.69 -13.72 14.69
N GLU A 49 4.02 -13.60 14.79
CA GLU A 49 4.85 -12.89 13.82
C GLU A 49 4.68 -13.44 12.40
N SER A 50 4.57 -14.77 12.26
CA SER A 50 4.35 -15.42 10.96
C SER A 50 3.02 -15.04 10.32
N GLN A 51 1.96 -14.88 11.12
CA GLN A 51 0.65 -14.46 10.65
C GLN A 51 0.66 -12.99 10.24
N MET A 52 1.24 -12.12 11.08
CA MET A 52 1.38 -10.70 10.77
C MET A 52 2.19 -10.49 9.49
N LYS A 53 3.30 -11.22 9.36
CA LYS A 53 4.14 -11.17 8.17
C LYS A 53 3.40 -11.61 6.91
N ALA A 54 2.61 -12.69 6.96
CA ALA A 54 1.82 -13.13 5.81
C ALA A 54 0.83 -12.04 5.33
N VAL A 55 0.17 -11.34 6.26
CA VAL A 55 -0.74 -10.24 5.92
C VAL A 55 0.02 -9.03 5.38
N LEU A 56 1.17 -8.68 5.97
CA LEU A 56 2.02 -7.58 5.51
C LEU A 56 2.62 -7.83 4.14
N ASP A 57 3.07 -9.06 3.85
CA ASP A 57 3.62 -9.45 2.57
C ASP A 57 2.52 -9.43 1.49
N SER A 58 1.30 -9.90 1.83
CA SER A 58 0.13 -9.80 0.95
C SER A 58 -0.23 -8.34 0.63
N LEU A 59 -0.16 -7.45 1.63
CA LEU A 59 -0.33 -6.01 1.41
C LEU A 59 0.75 -5.43 0.51
N GLU A 60 2.01 -5.84 0.69
CA GLU A 60 3.13 -5.37 -0.13
C GLU A 60 2.94 -5.72 -1.60
N ASP A 61 2.52 -6.95 -1.87
CA ASP A 61 2.28 -7.45 -3.22
C ASP A 61 1.14 -6.69 -3.91
N GLU A 62 0.04 -6.42 -3.21
CA GLU A 62 -1.07 -5.62 -3.76
C GLU A 62 -0.62 -4.18 -4.09
N LEU A 63 0.15 -3.53 -3.21
CA LEU A 63 0.69 -2.19 -3.45
C LEU A 63 1.65 -2.16 -4.66
N ARG A 64 2.46 -3.21 -4.83
CA ARG A 64 3.33 -3.38 -6.00
C ARG A 64 2.51 -3.59 -7.27
N LEU A 65 1.47 -4.42 -7.22
CA LEU A 65 0.59 -4.69 -8.36
C LEU A 65 -0.08 -3.41 -8.89
N ILE A 66 -0.57 -2.53 -8.00
CA ILE A 66 -1.14 -1.23 -8.39
C ILE A 66 -0.13 -0.42 -9.23
N THR A 67 1.12 -0.34 -8.76
CA THR A 67 2.19 0.40 -9.44
C THR A 67 2.51 -0.23 -10.80
N VAL A 68 2.59 -1.57 -10.84
CA VAL A 68 2.85 -2.34 -12.06
C VAL A 68 1.73 -2.17 -13.08
N TYR A 69 0.46 -2.20 -12.66
CA TYR A 69 -0.67 -1.96 -13.56
C TYR A 69 -0.62 -0.54 -14.13
N LYS A 70 -0.38 0.48 -13.31
CA LYS A 70 -0.25 1.88 -13.79
C LYS A 70 0.86 2.04 -14.83
N GLN A 71 2.01 1.42 -14.61
CA GLN A 71 3.11 1.43 -15.57
C GLN A 71 2.74 0.69 -16.86
N ARG A 72 2.21 -0.53 -16.77
CA ARG A 72 1.89 -1.34 -17.95
C ARG A 72 0.73 -0.77 -18.77
N MET A 73 -0.27 -0.18 -18.13
CA MET A 73 -1.39 0.49 -18.83
C MET A 73 -0.92 1.63 -19.73
N SER A 74 0.23 2.27 -19.43
CA SER A 74 0.77 3.36 -20.26
C SER A 74 1.25 2.91 -21.66
N VAL A 75 1.50 1.61 -21.85
CA VAL A 75 1.97 1.03 -23.13
C VAL A 75 0.92 0.17 -23.84
N VAL A 76 -0.26 -0.01 -23.23
CA VAL A 76 -1.35 -0.81 -23.80
C VAL A 76 -2.23 0.09 -24.69
N ASN A 77 -2.13 -0.12 -26.00
CA ASN A 77 -2.89 0.63 -27.00
C ASN A 77 -4.27 0.05 -27.31
N ASN A 78 -4.56 -1.17 -26.82
CA ASN A 78 -5.88 -1.78 -26.97
C ASN A 78 -6.80 -1.33 -25.83
N GLU A 79 -7.82 -0.53 -26.16
CA GLU A 79 -8.75 0.07 -25.20
C GLU A 79 -9.56 -0.97 -24.40
N GLU A 80 -9.88 -2.12 -25.00
CA GLU A 80 -10.60 -3.19 -24.31
C GLU A 80 -9.71 -3.87 -23.26
N ALA A 81 -8.47 -4.21 -23.63
CA ALA A 81 -7.47 -4.73 -22.70
C ALA A 81 -7.17 -3.73 -21.56
N LYS A 82 -7.10 -2.43 -21.89
CA LYS A 82 -6.89 -1.36 -20.92
C LYS A 82 -8.00 -1.30 -19.88
N LYS A 83 -9.28 -1.44 -20.27
CA LYS A 83 -10.41 -1.50 -19.32
C LYS A 83 -10.29 -2.66 -18.32
N TYR A 84 -9.85 -3.84 -18.77
CA TYR A 84 -9.62 -4.98 -17.87
C TYR A 84 -8.49 -4.70 -16.88
N MET A 85 -7.43 -4.03 -17.33
CA MET A 85 -6.31 -3.65 -16.46
C MET A 85 -6.68 -2.56 -15.46
N GLU A 86 -7.49 -1.58 -15.85
CA GLU A 86 -8.04 -0.56 -14.94
C GLU A 86 -8.93 -1.20 -13.85
N GLN A 87 -9.72 -2.21 -14.23
CA GLN A 87 -10.52 -2.95 -13.25
C GLN A 87 -9.65 -3.76 -12.28
N ALA A 88 -8.63 -4.46 -12.80
CA ALA A 88 -7.68 -5.21 -11.97
C ALA A 88 -6.91 -4.30 -11.00
N GLU A 89 -6.54 -3.10 -11.45
CA GLU A 89 -5.89 -2.08 -10.62
C GLU A 89 -6.80 -1.61 -9.48
N LYS A 90 -8.06 -1.29 -9.78
CA LYS A 90 -9.06 -0.93 -8.75
C LYS A 90 -9.30 -2.05 -7.75
N ASP A 91 -9.26 -3.31 -8.18
CA ASP A 91 -9.45 -4.44 -7.27
C ASP A 91 -8.22 -4.66 -6.40
N ALA A 92 -7.00 -4.45 -6.92
CA ALA A 92 -5.79 -4.40 -6.11
C ALA A 92 -5.82 -3.26 -5.07
N GLU A 93 -6.33 -2.06 -5.44
CA GLU A 93 -6.53 -0.95 -4.48
C GLU A 93 -7.51 -1.34 -3.35
N LYS A 94 -8.61 -2.04 -3.67
CA LYS A 94 -9.55 -2.54 -2.66
C LYS A 94 -8.88 -3.58 -1.76
N ASN A 95 -8.13 -4.52 -2.32
CA ASN A 95 -7.43 -5.55 -1.55
C ASN A 95 -6.40 -4.94 -0.61
N ALA A 96 -5.59 -3.98 -1.10
CA ALA A 96 -4.64 -3.25 -0.28
C ALA A 96 -5.34 -2.52 0.89
N ALA A 97 -6.50 -1.91 0.65
CA ALA A 97 -7.30 -1.29 1.72
C ALA A 97 -7.81 -2.32 2.75
N MET A 98 -8.24 -3.50 2.30
CA MET A 98 -8.66 -4.58 3.20
C MET A 98 -7.50 -5.09 4.06
N PHE A 99 -6.34 -5.36 3.47
CA PHE A 99 -5.17 -5.82 4.20
C PHE A 99 -4.63 -4.76 5.15
N THR A 100 -4.65 -3.48 4.76
CA THR A 100 -4.28 -2.38 5.66
C THR A 100 -5.16 -2.38 6.91
N ARG A 101 -6.49 -2.52 6.75
CA ARG A 101 -7.42 -2.65 7.90
C ARG A 101 -7.18 -3.91 8.72
N ALA A 102 -6.80 -5.02 8.08
CA ALA A 102 -6.46 -6.25 8.79
C ALA A 102 -5.22 -6.02 9.67
N VAL A 103 -4.15 -5.45 9.12
CA VAL A 103 -2.94 -5.10 9.88
C VAL A 103 -3.27 -4.15 11.03
N GLU A 104 -4.08 -3.12 10.81
CA GLU A 104 -4.50 -2.19 11.86
C GLU A 104 -5.17 -2.90 13.04
N LYS A 105 -6.10 -3.82 12.75
CA LYS A 105 -6.80 -4.60 13.79
C LYS A 105 -5.86 -5.57 14.52
N LEU A 106 -4.96 -6.20 13.77
CA LEU A 106 -4.06 -7.24 14.29
C LEU A 106 -2.85 -6.67 15.03
N SER A 107 -2.51 -5.40 14.85
CA SER A 107 -1.33 -4.77 15.47
C SER A 107 -1.63 -3.52 16.28
N GLY A 108 -2.82 -2.93 16.21
CA GLY A 108 -3.05 -1.64 16.87
C GLY A 108 -2.08 -0.55 16.38
N VAL A 109 -1.55 -0.63 15.17
CA VAL A 109 -0.53 0.29 14.62
C VAL A 109 -0.96 1.77 14.64
N LEU A 110 -2.24 2.06 14.78
CA LEU A 110 -2.80 3.42 14.91
C LEU A 110 -3.13 3.84 16.34
N GLU A 111 -2.98 2.93 17.30
CA GLU A 111 -2.97 3.20 18.75
C GLU A 111 -1.56 3.69 19.15
#